data_AF-A0A7W9X6L1-F1
#
_entry.id   AF-A0A7W9X6L1-F1
#
_cell.length_a   1.000
_cell.length_b   1.000
_cell.length_c   1.000
_cell.angle_alpha   90.00
_cell.angle_beta   90.00
_cell.angle_gamma   90.00
#
_symmetry.space_group_name_H-M   'P 1'
#
loop_
_entity.id
_entity.type
_entity.pdbx_description
1 polymer ?
#
loop_
_entity_poly.entity_id
_entity_poly.type
_entity_poly.pdbx_seq_one_letter_code
_entity_poly.pdbx_strand_id
1 'polypeptide(L)'
;MMKIFTFLFTAALFCVVSDGAFAQTAPSLGDAQSFAVLGSATVTNTGPTVITGNVGVSPGSAITGFPPATIINGKLYSGAASLAGAAQISALAAYANLLTQATTIGQIHVFRQRYLWR
;
A
#
# COMPACT_ATOMS: atom_id res chain seq x y z
N MET A 1 -23.17 -17.03 -50.33
CA MET A 1 -21.96 -17.68 -49.78
C MET A 1 -21.08 -16.72 -48.94
N MET A 2 -20.84 -15.47 -49.37
CA MET A 2 -19.87 -14.54 -48.73
C MET A 2 -20.32 -13.81 -47.44
N LYS A 3 -21.63 -13.78 -47.13
CA LYS A 3 -22.17 -13.02 -45.98
C LYS A 3 -22.07 -13.76 -44.63
N ILE A 4 -22.02 -15.09 -44.67
CA ILE A 4 -21.94 -15.95 -43.47
C ILE A 4 -20.53 -15.91 -42.86
N PHE A 5 -19.49 -15.77 -43.70
CA PHE A 5 -18.09 -15.78 -43.29
C PHE A 5 -17.68 -14.46 -42.62
N THR A 6 -18.21 -13.33 -43.09
CA THR A 6 -17.98 -12.00 -42.49
C THR A 6 -18.60 -11.89 -41.10
N PHE A 7 -19.79 -12.48 -40.89
CA PHE A 7 -20.46 -12.53 -39.57
C PHE A 7 -19.69 -13.38 -38.55
N LEU A 8 -19.13 -14.51 -38.99
CA LEU A 8 -18.27 -15.35 -38.14
C LEU A 8 -16.95 -14.65 -37.78
N PHE A 9 -16.40 -13.87 -38.71
CA PHE A 9 -15.16 -13.12 -38.49
C PHE A 9 -15.33 -11.95 -37.51
N THR A 10 -16.50 -11.29 -37.49
CA THR A 10 -16.78 -10.21 -36.53
C THR A 10 -17.13 -10.73 -35.14
N ALA A 11 -17.80 -11.88 -35.03
CA ALA A 11 -18.04 -12.53 -33.74
C ALA A 11 -16.75 -12.99 -33.06
N ALA A 12 -15.76 -13.44 -33.84
CA ALA A 12 -14.44 -13.80 -33.33
C ALA A 12 -13.64 -12.58 -32.82
N LEU A 13 -13.82 -11.41 -33.46
CA LEU A 13 -13.16 -10.17 -33.06
C LEU A 13 -13.73 -9.57 -31.76
N PHE A 14 -14.97 -9.92 -31.39
CA PHE A 14 -15.63 -9.43 -30.18
C PHE A 14 -15.25 -10.19 -28.88
N CYS A 15 -14.51 -11.31 -29.00
CA CYS A 15 -14.26 -12.20 -27.86
C CYS A 15 -12.96 -11.90 -27.06
N VAL A 16 -12.19 -10.86 -27.41
CA VAL A 16 -10.78 -10.73 -26.95
C VAL A 16 -10.54 -9.61 -25.92
N VAL A 17 -11.55 -8.83 -25.54
CA VAL A 17 -11.39 -7.85 -24.44
C VAL A 17 -11.75 -8.49 -23.10
N SER A 18 -10.82 -9.32 -22.64
CA SER A 18 -10.76 -9.74 -21.24
C SER A 18 -10.20 -8.58 -20.42
N ASP A 19 -11.06 -7.72 -19.87
CA ASP A 19 -10.66 -6.79 -18.81
C ASP A 19 -10.36 -7.59 -17.55
N GLY A 20 -9.11 -8.06 -17.43
CA GLY A 20 -8.62 -8.71 -16.23
C GLY A 20 -8.59 -7.71 -15.08
N ALA A 21 -9.41 -7.93 -14.06
CA ALA A 21 -9.26 -7.25 -12.78
C ALA A 21 -7.95 -7.74 -12.13
N PHE A 22 -6.87 -6.97 -12.27
CA PHE A 22 -5.65 -7.23 -11.52
C PHE A 22 -5.86 -6.74 -10.09
N ALA A 23 -5.85 -7.68 -9.14
CA ALA A 23 -5.72 -7.32 -7.73
C ALA A 23 -4.41 -6.56 -7.54
N GLN A 24 -4.48 -5.40 -6.90
CA GLN A 24 -3.32 -4.59 -6.59
C GLN A 24 -2.42 -5.37 -5.61
N THR A 25 -1.16 -5.62 -5.99
CA THR A 25 -0.24 -6.37 -5.13
C THR A 25 0.15 -5.52 -3.92
N ALA A 26 -0.16 -6.00 -2.72
CA ALA A 26 0.28 -5.34 -1.49
C ALA A 26 1.81 -5.28 -1.47
N PRO A 27 2.43 -4.10 -1.34
CA PRO A 27 3.87 -4.00 -1.23
C PRO A 27 4.34 -4.66 0.06
N SER A 28 5.50 -5.32 0.00
CA SER A 28 6.16 -5.80 1.21
C SER A 28 6.56 -4.61 2.09
N LEU A 29 6.15 -4.65 3.36
CA LEU A 29 6.52 -3.64 4.36
C LEU A 29 7.95 -3.85 4.90
N GLY A 30 8.61 -4.96 4.53
CA GLY A 30 9.98 -5.27 4.95
C GLY A 30 10.13 -5.19 6.47
N ASP A 31 11.17 -4.49 6.93
CA ASP A 31 11.45 -4.33 8.36
C ASP A 31 10.39 -3.50 9.10
N ALA A 32 9.58 -2.71 8.39
CA ALA A 32 8.50 -1.93 9.00
C ALA A 32 7.39 -2.81 9.59
N GLN A 33 7.24 -4.05 9.12
CA GLN A 33 6.23 -4.99 9.64
C GLN A 33 6.44 -5.36 11.12
N SER A 34 7.70 -5.26 11.60
CA SER A 34 8.08 -5.60 12.97
C SER A 34 7.81 -4.47 13.96
N PHE A 35 7.31 -3.31 13.49
CA PHE A 35 7.04 -2.12 14.29
C PHE A 35 5.54 -1.84 14.36
N ALA A 36 5.03 -1.72 15.58
CA ALA A 36 3.67 -1.29 15.82
C ALA A 36 3.52 0.25 15.66
N VAL A 37 4.59 0.99 15.99
CA VAL A 37 4.64 2.45 15.82
C VAL A 37 6.00 2.82 15.26
N LEU A 38 6.02 3.59 14.17
CA LEU A 38 7.24 4.11 13.57
C LEU A 38 7.07 5.61 13.25
N GLY A 39 7.83 6.46 13.93
CA GLY A 39 7.85 7.91 13.70
C GLY A 39 9.10 8.37 12.97
N SER A 40 9.03 9.53 12.29
CA SER A 40 10.21 10.12 11.65
C SER A 40 11.02 11.03 12.58
N ALA A 41 10.33 11.90 13.33
CA ALA A 41 10.96 12.92 14.20
C ALA A 41 10.79 12.64 15.69
N THR A 42 9.57 12.34 16.14
CA THR A 42 9.25 12.11 17.55
C THR A 42 8.06 11.17 17.69
N VAL A 43 8.07 10.30 18.70
CA VAL A 43 6.89 9.54 19.14
C VAL A 43 6.51 10.04 20.53
N THR A 44 5.29 10.57 20.68
CA THR A 44 4.75 11.05 21.95
C THR A 44 3.48 10.29 22.27
N ASN A 45 3.45 9.60 23.41
CA ASN A 45 2.22 9.00 23.92
C ASN A 45 1.76 9.71 25.20
N THR A 46 0.51 10.12 25.26
CA THR A 46 -0.10 10.69 26.48
C THR A 46 -1.11 9.69 27.05
N GLY A 47 -0.88 9.23 28.29
CA GLY A 47 -1.77 8.30 29.00
C GLY A 47 -1.38 6.82 28.94
N PRO A 48 -2.15 5.93 29.61
CA PRO A 48 -1.84 4.51 29.73
C PRO A 48 -2.24 3.74 28.47
N THR A 49 -1.41 3.82 27.43
CA THR A 49 -1.59 3.04 26.20
C THR A 49 -0.79 1.74 26.29
N VAL A 50 -1.39 0.64 25.82
CA VAL A 50 -0.71 -0.65 25.68
C VAL A 50 -0.36 -0.86 24.21
N ILE A 51 0.94 -0.94 23.91
CA ILE A 51 1.43 -1.21 22.55
C ILE A 51 2.00 -2.62 22.52
N THR A 52 1.49 -3.45 21.62
CA THR A 52 2.04 -4.79 21.39
C THR A 52 2.91 -4.75 20.13
N GLY A 53 4.23 -4.87 20.29
CA GLY A 53 5.22 -4.74 19.21
C GLY A 53 6.21 -3.60 19.39
N ASN A 54 7.14 -3.44 18.45
CA ASN A 54 8.23 -2.47 18.59
C ASN A 54 7.77 -1.03 18.30
N VAL A 55 8.36 -0.06 18.99
CA VAL A 55 8.15 1.37 18.75
C VAL A 55 9.47 1.98 18.32
N GLY A 56 9.46 2.63 17.16
CA GLY A 56 10.64 3.17 16.50
C GLY A 56 10.53 4.66 16.21
N VAL A 57 11.64 5.39 16.29
CA VAL A 57 11.75 6.73 15.70
C VAL A 57 13.07 6.87 14.93
N SER A 58 13.02 7.36 13.70
CA SER A 58 14.20 7.59 12.86
C SER A 58 13.89 8.56 11.70
N PRO A 59 14.76 9.53 11.37
CA PRO A 59 16.10 9.76 11.92
C PRO A 59 16.10 10.43 13.30
N GLY A 60 14.95 10.90 13.78
CA GLY A 60 14.80 11.45 15.12
C GLY A 60 15.18 10.46 16.21
N SER A 61 15.27 10.95 17.45
CA SER A 61 15.67 10.15 18.61
C SER A 61 14.69 10.25 19.78
N ALA A 62 13.70 11.13 19.68
CA ALA A 62 12.81 11.44 20.79
C ALA A 62 11.62 10.48 20.84
N ILE A 63 11.56 9.69 21.91
CA ILE A 63 10.40 8.88 22.29
C ILE A 63 10.00 9.29 23.70
N THR A 64 8.76 9.75 23.90
CA THR A 64 8.28 10.32 25.17
C THR A 64 6.94 9.73 25.57
N GLY A 65 6.68 9.63 26.88
CA GLY A 65 5.44 9.07 27.43
C GLY A 65 5.45 7.55 27.70
N PHE A 66 6.63 6.94 27.70
CA PHE A 66 6.87 5.54 28.09
C PHE A 66 7.80 5.53 29.31
N PRO A 67 7.30 5.49 30.56
CA PRO A 67 5.91 5.33 31.05
C PRO A 67 5.13 6.65 31.12
N PRO A 68 3.77 6.69 31.12
CA PRO A 68 2.79 5.67 31.52
C PRO A 68 2.39 4.61 30.48
N ALA A 69 2.86 4.71 29.24
CA ALA A 69 2.62 3.67 28.23
C ALA A 69 3.40 2.39 28.52
N THR A 70 2.82 1.24 28.19
CA THR A 70 3.44 -0.08 28.36
C THR A 70 3.66 -0.74 27.01
N ILE A 71 4.85 -1.31 26.81
CA ILE A 71 5.18 -2.10 25.62
C ILE A 71 5.15 -3.58 25.98
N ILE A 72 4.33 -4.33 25.25
CA ILE A 72 4.19 -5.76 25.38
C ILE A 72 4.89 -6.42 24.18
N ASN A 73 5.77 -7.37 24.46
CA ASN A 73 6.48 -8.16 23.44
C ASN A 73 7.21 -7.32 22.38
N GLY A 74 7.82 -6.20 22.79
CA GLY A 74 8.52 -5.27 21.90
C GLY A 74 9.52 -4.38 22.64
N LYS A 75 10.26 -3.57 21.88
CA LYS A 75 11.27 -2.64 22.39
C LYS A 75 11.16 -1.25 21.74
N LEU A 76 11.76 -0.27 22.41
CA LEU A 76 11.99 1.07 21.88
C LEU A 76 13.26 1.09 21.03
N TYR A 77 13.17 1.65 19.83
CA TYR A 77 14.30 1.86 18.93
C TYR A 77 14.36 3.34 18.51
N SER A 78 15.48 4.00 18.70
CA SER A 78 15.66 5.42 18.40
C SER A 78 16.92 5.66 17.56
N GLY A 79 16.80 6.52 16.57
CA GLY A 79 17.91 6.94 15.71
C GLY A 79 18.15 6.02 14.52
N ALA A 80 18.86 6.56 13.52
CA ALA A 80 19.05 5.93 12.21
C ALA A 80 19.88 4.64 12.23
N ALA A 81 20.75 4.45 13.21
CA ALA A 81 21.56 3.22 13.37
C ALA A 81 20.77 2.06 13.99
N SER A 82 19.55 2.31 14.49
CA SER A 82 18.69 1.29 15.09
C SER A 82 17.84 0.57 14.03
N LEU A 83 17.13 -0.49 14.43
CA LEU A 83 16.17 -1.17 13.57
C LEU A 83 15.07 -0.22 13.03
N ALA A 84 14.80 0.91 13.69
CA ALA A 84 13.88 1.94 13.20
C ALA A 84 14.39 2.64 11.93
N GLY A 85 15.71 2.68 11.70
CA GLY A 85 16.32 3.21 10.47
C GLY A 85 15.99 2.35 9.25
N ALA A 86 16.24 1.04 9.35
CA ALA A 86 15.90 0.08 8.29
C ALA A 86 14.38 0.00 8.04
N ALA A 87 13.58 0.12 9.09
CA ALA A 87 12.12 0.19 8.99
C ALA A 87 11.64 1.42 8.20
N GLN A 88 12.23 2.60 8.40
CA GLN A 88 11.87 3.81 7.63
C GLN A 88 12.22 3.67 6.14
N ILE A 89 13.37 3.07 5.83
CA ILE A 89 13.76 2.80 4.45
C ILE A 89 12.76 1.84 3.80
N SER A 90 12.37 0.77 4.51
CA SER A 90 11.39 -0.20 4.02
C SER A 90 10.00 0.43 3.85
N ALA A 91 9.57 1.29 4.77
CA ALA A 91 8.31 2.03 4.67
C ALA A 91 8.30 2.98 3.46
N LEU A 92 9.41 3.67 3.18
CA LEU A 92 9.54 4.53 2.00
C LEU A 92 9.52 3.70 0.71
N ALA A 93 10.16 2.53 0.69
CA ALA A 93 10.14 1.63 -0.46
C ALA A 93 8.72 1.10 -0.75
N ALA A 94 7.98 0.73 0.30
CA ALA A 94 6.57 0.33 0.17
C ALA A 94 5.71 1.47 -0.36
N TYR A 95 5.90 2.70 0.15
CA TYR A 95 5.22 3.89 -0.35
C TYR A 95 5.54 4.18 -1.82
N ALA A 96 6.82 4.12 -2.22
CA ALA A 96 7.23 4.30 -3.61
C ALA A 96 6.63 3.22 -4.52
N ASN A 97 6.53 1.96 -4.05
CA ASN A 97 5.88 0.89 -4.80
C ASN A 97 4.40 1.22 -5.04
N LEU A 98 3.66 1.67 -4.01
CA LEU A 98 2.26 2.08 -4.14
C LEU A 98 2.09 3.22 -5.15
N LEU A 99 2.99 4.20 -5.18
CA LEU A 99 2.93 5.30 -6.15
C LEU A 99 3.08 4.83 -7.61
N THR A 100 3.79 3.72 -7.83
CA THR A 100 3.95 3.14 -9.17
C THR A 100 2.82 2.22 -9.59
N GLN A 101 1.87 1.92 -8.69
CA GLN A 101 0.75 1.06 -9.01
C GLN A 101 -0.30 1.85 -9.81
N ALA A 102 -0.59 1.38 -11.02
CA ALA A 102 -1.58 1.99 -11.89
C ALA A 102 -2.96 1.94 -11.24
N THR A 103 -3.63 3.09 -11.12
CA THR A 103 -5.05 3.13 -10.77
C THR A 103 -5.83 2.42 -11.87
N THR A 104 -6.77 1.55 -11.53
CA THR A 104 -7.62 0.87 -12.52
C THR A 104 -8.52 1.89 -13.22
N ILE A 105 -8.01 2.56 -14.26
CA ILE A 105 -8.76 3.45 -15.18
C ILE A 105 -9.61 2.58 -16.13
N GLY A 106 -10.25 1.54 -15.61
CA GLY A 106 -11.18 0.69 -16.35
C GLY A 106 -12.59 1.28 -16.41
N GLN A 107 -12.94 2.22 -15.52
CA GLN A 107 -14.33 2.67 -15.38
C GLN A 107 -14.65 3.97 -16.13
N ILE A 108 -13.73 4.94 -16.22
CA ILE A 108 -14.06 6.25 -16.83
C ILE A 108 -14.20 6.21 -18.36
N HIS A 109 -13.61 5.23 -19.06
CA HIS A 109 -13.71 5.15 -20.52
C HIS A 109 -14.91 4.35 -21.05
N VAL A 110 -15.54 3.50 -20.22
CA VAL A 110 -16.75 2.73 -20.60
C VAL A 110 -18.06 3.44 -20.26
N PHE A 111 -18.07 4.39 -19.31
CA PHE A 111 -19.26 5.20 -19.04
C PHE A 111 -19.54 6.26 -20.12
N ARG A 112 -18.53 6.68 -20.90
CA ARG A 112 -18.70 7.70 -21.96
C ARG A 112 -19.16 7.14 -23.32
N GLN A 113 -19.16 5.82 -23.50
CA GLN A 113 -19.56 5.17 -24.76
C GLN A 113 -20.99 4.59 -24.74
N ARG A 114 -21.65 4.52 -23.57
CA ARG A 114 -23.01 3.94 -23.45
C ARG A 114 -24.18 4.92 -23.61
N TYR A 115 -23.92 6.21 -23.82
CA TYR A 115 -24.98 7.24 -23.97
C TYR A 115 -25.19 7.75 -25.40
N LEU A 116 -24.50 7.22 -26.41
CA LEU A 116 -24.53 7.76 -27.78
C LEU A 116 -25.39 6.99 -28.81
N TRP A 117 -26.18 5.99 -28.39
CA TRP A 117 -27.20 5.41 -29.28
C TRP A 117 -28.51 5.16 -28.53
N ARG A 118 -29.25 6.26 -28.34
CA ARG A 118 -30.72 6.28 -28.32
C ARG A 118 -31.17 7.19 -29.45
#